data_AF-A0AAU5T0Y4-F1
#
_entry.id   AF-A0AAU5T0Y4-F1
#
_cell.length_a   1.000
_cell.length_b   1.000
_cell.length_c   1.000
_cell.angle_alpha   90.00
_cell.angle_beta   90.00
_cell.angle_gamma   90.00
#
_symmetry.space_group_name_H-M   'P 1'
#
loop_
_entity.id
_entity.type
_entity.pdbx_description
1 polymer ?
#
loop_
_entity_poly.entity_id
_entity_poly.type
_entity_poly.pdbx_seq_one_letter_code
_entity_poly.pdbx_strand_id
1 'polypeptide(L)'
;MADETSIKVSTAARDRLAALATEQGTTIRQLVEELAEGRPTQAEYAERAEQARAELASMLGTVPSEEAEAKARALLERLGAGQDSAAA
;
A
#
# COMPACT_ATOMS: atom_id res chain seq x y z
N MET A 1 13.37 22.69 -9.06
CA MET A 1 13.75 23.00 -7.66
C MET A 1 13.04 21.96 -6.82
N ALA A 2 13.75 21.19 -5.99
CA ALA A 2 13.10 20.21 -5.13
C ALA A 2 12.22 20.96 -4.11
N ASP A 3 10.96 20.58 -4.00
CA ASP A 3 10.00 21.19 -3.06
C ASP A 3 10.36 20.70 -1.65
N GLU A 4 11.33 21.34 -1.00
CA GLU A 4 11.84 20.91 0.29
C GLU A 4 10.89 21.33 1.41
N THR A 5 10.14 20.36 1.94
CA THR A 5 9.20 20.58 3.05
C THR A 5 9.76 20.03 4.36
N SER A 6 9.63 20.81 5.45
CA SER A 6 10.05 20.38 6.79
C SER A 6 8.93 19.64 7.52
N ILE A 7 9.16 18.40 7.93
CA ILE A 7 8.23 17.60 8.73
C ILE A 7 8.72 17.55 10.17
N LYS A 8 7.86 17.89 11.14
CA LYS A 8 8.18 17.74 12.57
C LYS A 8 7.91 16.31 13.01
N VAL A 9 8.94 15.64 13.52
CA VAL A 9 8.87 14.27 14.06
C VAL A 9 9.52 14.21 15.44
N SER A 10 9.21 13.17 16.22
CA SER A 10 9.91 12.92 17.47
C SER A 10 11.36 12.48 17.21
N THR A 11 12.26 12.72 18.16
CA THR A 11 13.66 12.27 18.08
C THR A 11 13.75 10.76 17.91
N ALA A 12 12.93 10.00 18.66
CA ALA A 12 12.85 8.55 18.54
C ALA A 12 12.44 8.08 17.13
N ALA A 13 11.49 8.78 16.48
CA ALA A 13 11.08 8.45 15.11
C ALA A 13 12.20 8.73 14.10
N ARG A 14 12.88 9.87 14.23
CA ARG A 14 14.04 10.22 13.39
C ARG A 14 15.16 9.17 13.51
N ASP A 15 15.50 8.77 14.74
CA ASP A 15 16.60 7.84 14.99
C ASP A 15 16.28 6.45 14.43
N ARG A 16 15.02 6.02 14.54
CA ARG A 16 14.55 4.78 13.91
C ARG A 16 14.60 4.85 12.39
N LEU A 17 14.16 5.95 11.78
CA LEU A 17 14.26 6.15 10.33
C LEU A 17 15.71 6.17 9.85
N ALA A 18 16.63 6.73 10.64
CA ALA A 18 18.06 6.72 10.33
C ALA A 18 18.64 5.30 10.32
N ALA A 19 18.27 4.47 11.30
CA ALA A 19 18.66 3.06 11.33
C ALA A 19 18.12 2.30 10.10
N LEU A 20 16.82 2.45 9.81
CA LEU A 20 16.17 1.80 8.65
C LEU A 20 16.79 2.23 7.31
N ALA A 21 17.12 3.51 7.17
CA ALA A 21 17.76 4.03 5.96
C ALA A 21 19.16 3.45 5.79
N THR A 22 19.93 3.33 6.89
CA THR A 22 21.27 2.72 6.88
C THR A 22 21.22 1.25 6.49
N GLU A 23 20.27 0.48 7.03
CA GLU A 23 20.08 -0.94 6.70
C GLU A 23 19.74 -1.14 5.21
N GLN A 24 18.98 -0.21 4.63
CA GLN A 24 18.57 -0.25 3.22
C GLN A 24 19.58 0.43 2.27
N GLY A 25 20.68 0.97 2.80
CA GLY A 25 21.67 1.70 1.99
C GLY A 25 21.11 2.96 1.32
N THR A 26 20.04 3.53 1.88
CA THR A 26 19.32 4.69 1.34
C THR A 26 19.42 5.89 2.30
N THR A 27 18.82 7.01 1.94
CA THR A 27 18.72 8.19 2.81
C THR A 27 17.36 8.26 3.49
N ILE A 28 17.26 8.94 4.64
CA ILE A 28 15.96 9.16 5.31
C ILE A 28 14.96 9.84 4.37
N ARG A 29 15.42 10.76 3.51
CA ARG A 29 14.60 11.41 2.49
C ARG A 29 13.98 10.37 1.55
N GLN A 30 14.82 9.56 0.91
CA GLN A 30 14.37 8.54 -0.04
C GLN A 30 13.46 7.51 0.64
N LEU A 31 13.78 7.08 1.85
CA LEU A 31 12.92 6.17 2.62
C LEU A 31 11.53 6.75 2.86
N VAL A 32 11.42 8.05 3.13
CA VAL A 32 10.13 8.72 3.34
C VAL A 32 9.37 8.91 2.02
N GLU A 33 10.08 9.23 0.94
CA GLU A 33 9.50 9.32 -0.41
C GLU A 33 8.95 7.96 -0.86
N GLU A 34 9.75 6.89 -0.74
CA GLU A 34 9.33 5.51 -1.03
C GLU A 34 8.14 5.08 -0.16
N LEU A 35 8.11 5.46 1.12
CA LEU A 35 6.97 5.17 1.99
C LEU A 35 5.70 5.89 1.54
N ALA A 36 5.82 7.14 1.09
CA ALA A 36 4.69 7.92 0.60
C ALA A 36 4.18 7.37 -0.75
N GLU A 37 5.07 6.98 -1.65
CA GLU A 37 4.73 6.39 -2.95
C GLU A 37 4.15 4.97 -2.81
N GLY A 38 4.70 4.18 -1.88
CA GLY A 38 4.33 2.79 -1.68
C GLY A 38 3.04 2.58 -0.89
N ARG A 39 2.51 3.62 -0.24
CA ARG A 39 1.28 3.54 0.55
C ARG A 39 0.20 4.47 0.00
N PRO A 40 -0.66 3.97 -0.90
CA PRO A 40 -1.82 4.70 -1.33
C PRO A 40 -2.68 5.09 -0.13
N THR A 41 -3.28 6.26 -0.21
CA THR A 41 -4.29 6.71 0.74
C THR A 41 -5.56 5.88 0.60
N GLN A 42 -6.41 5.90 1.63
CA GLN A 42 -7.71 5.22 1.58
C GLN A 42 -8.60 5.72 0.44
N ALA A 43 -8.48 7.00 0.06
CA ALA A 43 -9.21 7.58 -1.04
C ALA A 43 -8.76 6.99 -2.40
N GLU A 44 -7.45 6.89 -2.61
CA GLU A 44 -6.88 6.28 -3.82
C GLU A 44 -7.21 4.79 -3.91
N TYR A 45 -7.24 4.07 -2.77
CA TYR A 45 -7.74 2.70 -2.73
C TYR A 45 -9.21 2.59 -3.14
N ALA A 46 -10.06 3.50 -2.68
CA ALA A 46 -11.47 3.52 -3.06
C ALA A 46 -11.66 3.81 -4.56
N GLU A 47 -10.93 4.78 -5.09
CA GLU A 47 -10.94 5.10 -6.52
C GLU A 47 -10.50 3.90 -7.38
N ARG A 48 -9.40 3.25 -6.99
CA ARG A 48 -8.94 2.03 -7.66
C ARG A 48 -9.95 0.88 -7.57
N ALA A 49 -10.65 0.74 -6.45
CA ALA A 49 -11.70 -0.27 -6.30
C ALA A 49 -12.88 0.00 -7.24
N GLU A 50 -13.32 1.26 -7.37
CA GLU A 50 -14.37 1.64 -8.31
C GLU A 50 -13.94 1.45 -9.77
N GLN A 51 -12.70 1.79 -10.11
CA GLN A 51 -12.16 1.53 -11.44
C GLN A 51 -12.12 0.02 -11.74
N ALA A 52 -11.65 -0.79 -10.79
CA ALA A 52 -11.64 -2.24 -10.93
C ALA A 52 -13.06 -2.82 -11.09
N ARG A 53 -14.05 -2.29 -10.35
CA ARG A 53 -15.46 -2.68 -10.50
C ARG A 53 -15.99 -2.34 -11.90
N ALA A 54 -15.65 -1.16 -12.43
CA ALA A 54 -16.07 -0.75 -13.77
C ALA A 54 -15.44 -1.63 -14.87
N GLU A 55 -14.16 -1.96 -14.75
CA GLU A 55 -13.46 -2.88 -15.66
C GLU A 55 -14.05 -4.29 -15.59
N LEU A 56 -14.29 -4.80 -14.38
CA LEU A 56 -14.93 -6.11 -14.19
C LEU A 56 -16.34 -6.13 -14.78
N ALA A 57 -17.12 -5.06 -14.61
CA ALA A 57 -18.44 -4.93 -15.22
C ALA A 57 -18.36 -4.91 -16.76
N SER A 58 -17.35 -4.26 -17.32
CA SER A 58 -17.10 -4.25 -18.77
C SER A 58 -16.71 -5.63 -19.30
N MET A 59 -15.84 -6.35 -18.60
CA MET A 59 -15.34 -7.66 -19.02
C MET A 59 -16.33 -8.81 -18.81
N LEU A 60 -17.03 -8.82 -17.67
CA LEU A 60 -17.95 -9.89 -17.28
C LEU A 60 -19.40 -9.62 -17.72
N GLY A 61 -19.70 -8.39 -18.14
CA GLY A 61 -21.06 -7.94 -18.45
C GLY A 61 -21.96 -7.78 -17.22
N THR A 62 -21.45 -8.05 -16.01
CA THR A 62 -22.17 -7.90 -14.74
C THR A 62 -21.23 -7.31 -13.70
N VAL A 63 -21.77 -6.43 -12.86
CA VAL A 63 -21.07 -6.01 -11.64
C VAL A 63 -21.08 -7.20 -10.66
N PRO A 64 -19.93 -7.61 -10.11
CA PRO A 64 -19.90 -8.60 -9.03
C PRO A 64 -20.76 -8.12 -7.85
N SER A 65 -21.55 -9.01 -7.25
CA SER A 65 -22.31 -8.66 -6.04
C SER A 65 -21.35 -8.46 -4.86
N GLU A 66 -21.75 -7.64 -3.88
CA GLU A 66 -20.95 -7.41 -2.66
C GLU A 66 -20.62 -8.72 -1.93
N GLU A 67 -21.52 -9.71 -1.96
CA GLU A 67 -21.29 -11.02 -1.36
C GLU A 67 -20.21 -11.83 -2.11
N ALA A 68 -20.18 -11.73 -3.45
CA ALA A 68 -19.15 -12.37 -4.26
C ALA A 68 -17.79 -11.68 -4.06
N GLU A 69 -17.76 -10.35 -3.97
CA GLU A 69 -16.55 -9.58 -3.64
C GLU A 69 -16.02 -9.93 -2.25
N ALA A 70 -16.89 -10.05 -1.23
CA ALA A 70 -16.49 -10.43 0.11
C ALA A 70 -15.89 -11.84 0.17
N LYS A 71 -16.48 -12.80 -0.54
CA LYS A 71 -15.94 -14.16 -0.66
C LYS A 71 -14.59 -14.18 -1.39
N ALA A 72 -14.45 -13.40 -2.47
CA ALA A 72 -13.20 -13.26 -3.19
C ALA A 72 -12.10 -12.65 -2.30
N ARG A 73 -12.43 -11.59 -1.55
CA ARG A 73 -11.51 -10.96 -0.59
C ARG A 73 -11.03 -11.94 0.47
N ALA A 74 -11.95 -12.65 1.13
CA ALA A 74 -11.59 -13.63 2.15
C ALA A 74 -10.72 -14.77 1.59
N LEU A 75 -10.96 -15.19 0.34
CA LEU A 75 -10.12 -16.16 -0.34
C LEU A 75 -8.70 -15.61 -0.60
N LEU A 76 -8.60 -14.39 -1.11
CA LEU A 76 -7.32 -13.73 -1.39
C LEU A 76 -6.52 -13.47 -0.11
N GLU A 77 -7.17 -13.02 0.97
CA GLU A 77 -6.54 -12.85 2.28
C GLU A 77 -5.98 -14.17 2.81
N ARG A 78 -6.73 -15.26 2.67
CA ARG A 78 -6.27 -16.61 3.04
C ARG A 78 -5.07 -17.07 2.20
N LEU A 79 -5.06 -16.76 0.90
CA LEU A 79 -3.94 -17.09 0.02
C LEU A 79 -2.71 -16.24 0.35
N GLY A 80 -2.87 -14.94 0.58
CA GLY A 80 -1.80 -14.02 0.97
C GLY A 80 -1.17 -14.41 2.31
N ALA A 81 -1.98 -14.73 3.32
CA ALA A 81 -1.48 -15.22 4.62
C ALA A 81 -0.68 -16.53 4.50
N GLY A 82 -0.94 -17.35 3.47
CA GLY A 82 -0.15 -18.55 3.18
C GLY A 82 1.18 -18.28 2.46
N GLN A 83 1.35 -17.11 1.83
CA GLN A 83 2.58 -16.73 1.11
C GLN A 83 3.63 -16.12 2.07
N ASP A 84 3.22 -15.38 3.10
CA ASP A 84 4.14 -14.81 4.11
C ASP A 84 4.81 -15.88 5.00
N SER A 85 4.19 -17.06 5.15
CA SER A 85 4.76 -18.17 5.94
C SER A 85 5.89 -18.92 5.21
N ALA A 86 6.15 -18.66 3.93
CA ALA A 86 7.21 -19.31 3.16
C ALA A 86 8.52 -18.49 3.11
N ALA A 87 8.55 -17.31 3.72
CA ALA A 87 9.70 -16.39 3.74
C ALA A 87 10.32 -16.21 5.16
N ALA A 88 10.15 -17.19 6.06
CA ALA A 88 10.75 -17.22 7.40
C ALA A 88 11.72 -18.40 7.56
#